data_AF-A0A1S8CC08-F1
#
_entry.id   AF-A0A1S8CC08-F1
#
_cell.length_a   1.000
_cell.length_b   1.000
_cell.length_c   1.000
_cell.angle_alpha   90.00
_cell.angle_beta   90.00
_cell.angle_gamma   90.00
#
_symmetry.space_group_name_H-M   'P 1'
#
loop_
_entity.id
_entity.type
_entity.pdbx_description
1 polymer ?
#
loop_
_entity_poly.entity_id
_entity_poly.type
_entity_poly.pdbx_seq_one_letter_code
_entity_poly.pdbx_strand_id
1 'polypeptide(L)'
;MRKATMQHVAAAAGVAKATLYNHFRTKDDVAQALIAFELDRLAALAGELPLTVAVPALAEEVGAHPVLRRLAETEPETLVQMMALDAARWGDVVLTLASALRISRPEAELVCRWLLGLVLQPGTPSERAAQAAVVTGQILG
;
A
#
# COMPACT_ATOMS: atom_id res chain seq x y z
N MET A 1 -2.83 14.46 4.68
CA MET A 1 -4.29 14.68 4.61
C MET A 1 -4.80 15.89 5.41
N ARG A 2 -4.05 16.51 6.33
CA ARG A 2 -4.50 17.55 7.27
C ARG A 2 -5.10 18.79 6.59
N LYS A 3 -4.62 19.15 5.40
CA LYS A 3 -5.15 20.27 4.58
C LYS A 3 -6.29 19.86 3.62
N ALA A 4 -6.47 18.57 3.37
CA ALA A 4 -7.58 18.08 2.56
C ALA A 4 -8.86 18.09 3.42
N THR A 5 -9.91 18.72 2.91
CA THR A 5 -11.25 18.68 3.49
C THR A 5 -12.12 17.76 2.65
N MET A 6 -13.21 17.22 3.21
CA MET A 6 -14.20 16.48 2.42
C MET A 6 -14.74 17.30 1.23
N GLN A 7 -14.74 18.62 1.36
CA GLN A 7 -15.15 19.53 0.30
C GLN A 7 -14.11 19.61 -0.83
N HIS A 8 -12.81 19.60 -0.49
CA HIS A 8 -11.73 19.47 -1.47
C HIS A 8 -11.77 18.11 -2.19
N VAL A 9 -12.06 17.02 -1.45
CA VAL A 9 -12.19 15.68 -2.04
C VAL A 9 -13.37 15.62 -3.00
N ALA A 10 -14.54 16.12 -2.62
CA ALA A 10 -15.72 16.15 -3.48
C ALA A 10 -15.48 16.96 -4.76
N ALA A 11 -14.86 18.14 -4.63
CA ALA A 11 -14.52 18.99 -5.77
C ALA A 11 -13.51 18.32 -6.71
N ALA A 12 -12.45 17.71 -6.18
CA ALA A 12 -11.45 17.00 -6.99
C ALA A 12 -12.02 15.76 -7.70
N ALA A 13 -12.95 15.05 -7.05
CA ALA A 13 -13.61 13.89 -7.61
C ALA A 13 -14.79 14.25 -8.56
N GLY A 14 -15.14 15.53 -8.70
CA GLY A 14 -16.25 15.97 -9.55
C GLY A 14 -17.63 15.51 -9.07
N VAL A 15 -17.77 15.18 -7.77
CA VAL A 15 -19.03 14.68 -7.19
C VAL A 15 -19.65 15.71 -6.25
N ALA A 16 -20.98 15.69 -6.13
CA ALA A 16 -21.67 16.50 -5.15
C ALA A 16 -21.29 16.10 -3.72
N LYS A 17 -21.21 17.07 -2.81
CA LYS A 17 -20.89 16.85 -1.39
C LYS A 17 -21.83 15.81 -0.77
N ALA A 18 -23.13 15.90 -1.02
CA ALA A 18 -24.11 14.94 -0.51
C ALA A 18 -23.80 13.50 -0.95
N THR A 19 -23.42 13.29 -2.21
CA THR A 19 -23.03 11.98 -2.74
C THR A 19 -21.80 11.41 -2.04
N LEU A 20 -20.78 12.24 -1.80
CA LEU A 20 -19.57 11.82 -1.10
C LEU A 20 -19.86 11.46 0.37
N TYR A 21 -20.63 12.29 1.08
CA TYR A 21 -20.97 12.04 2.48
C TYR A 21 -21.88 10.82 2.70
N ASN A 22 -22.68 10.46 1.69
CA ASN A 22 -23.47 9.24 1.72
C ASN A 22 -22.59 7.97 1.68
N HIS A 23 -21.42 8.04 1.04
CA HIS A 23 -20.49 6.92 0.92
C HIS A 23 -19.39 6.94 1.99
N PHE A 24 -18.89 8.12 2.34
CA PHE A 24 -17.79 8.32 3.29
C PHE A 24 -18.15 9.44 4.26
N ARG A 25 -18.34 9.11 5.54
CA ARG A 25 -18.75 10.11 6.55
C ARG A 25 -17.57 10.98 6.96
N THR A 26 -16.37 10.43 6.93
CA THR A 26 -15.14 11.10 7.32
C THR A 26 -14.07 11.02 6.22
N LYS A 27 -13.08 11.91 6.29
CA LYS A 27 -11.88 11.83 5.44
C LYS A 27 -11.08 10.55 5.69
N ASP A 28 -11.16 10.02 6.90
CA ASP A 28 -10.49 8.78 7.27
C ASP A 28 -11.18 7.60 6.58
N ASP A 29 -12.50 7.61 6.44
CA ASP A 29 -13.24 6.60 5.66
C ASP A 29 -12.78 6.60 4.18
N VAL A 30 -12.59 7.79 3.59
CA VAL A 30 -12.04 7.92 2.23
C VAL A 30 -10.61 7.37 2.15
N ALA A 31 -9.77 7.69 3.13
CA ALA A 31 -8.39 7.22 3.16
C ALA A 31 -8.32 5.69 3.29
N GLN A 32 -9.17 5.09 4.13
CA GLN A 32 -9.24 3.64 4.28
C GLN A 32 -9.75 2.95 3.01
N ALA A 33 -10.78 3.51 2.37
CA ALA A 33 -11.27 2.99 1.09
C ALA A 33 -10.21 3.08 -0.01
N LEU A 34 -9.42 4.15 -0.04
CA LEU A 34 -8.29 4.28 -0.98
C LEU A 34 -7.20 3.24 -0.69
N ILE A 35 -6.85 2.99 0.57
CA ILE A 35 -5.88 1.96 0.94
C ILE A 35 -6.36 0.57 0.49
N ALA A 36 -7.64 0.26 0.72
CA ALA A 36 -8.23 -1.00 0.26
C ALA A 36 -8.19 -1.13 -1.27
N PHE A 37 -8.56 -0.07 -1.99
CA PHE A 37 -8.50 -0.04 -3.45
C PHE A 37 -7.07 -0.24 -3.98
N GLU A 38 -6.07 0.43 -3.39
CA GLU A 38 -4.67 0.25 -3.78
C GLU A 38 -4.17 -1.16 -3.44
N LEU A 39 -4.58 -1.74 -2.32
CA LEU A 39 -4.25 -3.13 -1.99
C LEU A 39 -4.79 -4.10 -3.05
N ASP A 40 -6.05 -3.93 -3.46
CA ASP A 40 -6.66 -4.76 -4.51
C ASP A 40 -5.92 -4.60 -5.84
N ARG A 41 -5.54 -3.36 -6.22
CA ARG A 41 -4.75 -3.09 -7.42
C ARG A 41 -3.38 -3.76 -7.39
N LEU A 42 -2.67 -3.65 -6.27
CA LEU A 42 -1.35 -4.27 -6.08
C LEU A 42 -1.45 -5.80 -6.08
N ALA A 43 -2.48 -6.36 -5.46
CA ALA A 43 -2.76 -7.79 -5.46
C ALA A 43 -3.06 -8.30 -6.89
N ALA A 44 -3.85 -7.57 -7.67
CA ALA A 44 -4.12 -7.90 -9.06
C ALA A 44 -2.83 -7.89 -9.90
N LEU A 45 -2.01 -6.85 -9.79
CA LEU A 45 -0.70 -6.76 -10.46
C LEU A 45 0.18 -7.97 -10.10
N ALA A 46 0.28 -8.29 -8.82
CA ALA A 46 1.10 -9.40 -8.34
C ALA A 46 0.59 -10.76 -8.86
N GLY A 47 -0.72 -10.95 -8.93
CA GLY A 47 -1.35 -12.19 -9.41
C GLY A 47 -1.08 -12.53 -10.88
N GLU A 48 -0.78 -11.53 -11.70
CA GLU A 48 -0.49 -11.69 -13.13
C GLU A 48 0.99 -12.03 -13.42
N LEU A 49 1.86 -11.93 -12.42
CA LEU A 49 3.30 -11.99 -12.59
C LEU A 49 3.92 -13.22 -11.91
N PRO A 50 5.03 -13.78 -12.44
CA PRO A 50 5.87 -14.69 -11.68
C PRO A 50 6.42 -14.01 -10.41
N LEU A 51 6.64 -14.77 -9.33
CA LEU A 51 7.10 -14.23 -8.04
C LEU A 51 8.35 -13.34 -8.18
N THR A 52 9.31 -13.76 -9.00
CA THR A 52 10.57 -13.04 -9.29
C THR A 52 10.39 -11.70 -9.99
N VAL A 53 9.21 -11.45 -10.56
CA VAL A 53 8.83 -10.18 -11.22
C VAL A 53 7.82 -9.42 -10.35
N ALA A 54 6.90 -10.11 -9.69
CA ALA A 54 5.86 -9.52 -8.85
C ALA A 54 6.46 -8.76 -7.66
N VAL A 55 7.38 -9.37 -6.91
CA VAL A 55 7.99 -8.76 -5.71
C VAL A 55 8.74 -7.45 -6.03
N PRO A 56 9.63 -7.38 -7.05
CA PRO A 56 10.26 -6.11 -7.42
C PRO A 56 9.26 -5.10 -7.99
N ALA A 57 8.21 -5.52 -8.72
CA ALA A 57 7.17 -4.62 -9.20
C ALA A 57 6.40 -3.97 -8.04
N LEU A 58 6.00 -4.76 -7.04
CA LEU A 58 5.37 -4.26 -5.81
C LEU A 58 6.28 -3.28 -5.06
N ALA A 59 7.57 -3.60 -4.95
CA ALA A 59 8.54 -2.72 -4.30
C ALA A 59 8.67 -1.38 -5.02
N GLU A 60 8.64 -1.37 -6.36
CA GLU A 60 8.68 -0.15 -7.15
C GLU A 60 7.39 0.67 -6.98
N GLU A 61 6.22 0.03 -7.11
CA GLU A 61 4.92 0.68 -6.92
C GLU A 61 4.82 1.35 -5.54
N VAL A 62 5.23 0.66 -4.47
CA VAL A 62 5.20 1.21 -3.11
C VAL A 62 6.30 2.25 -2.89
N GLY A 63 7.54 1.94 -3.27
CA GLY A 63 8.72 2.76 -3.03
C GLY A 63 8.74 4.07 -3.81
N ALA A 64 8.18 4.08 -5.02
CA ALA A 64 8.12 5.28 -5.88
C ALA A 64 6.78 6.02 -5.80
N HIS A 65 5.79 5.53 -5.03
CA HIS A 65 4.44 6.10 -5.02
C HIS A 65 4.44 7.62 -4.68
N PRO A 66 4.07 8.51 -5.62
CA PRO A 66 4.23 9.97 -5.43
C PRO A 66 3.50 10.51 -4.21
N VAL A 67 2.30 9.98 -3.92
CA VAL A 67 1.52 10.40 -2.75
C VAL A 67 2.17 9.95 -1.44
N LEU A 68 2.75 8.75 -1.38
CA LEU A 68 3.41 8.27 -0.17
C LEU A 68 4.68 9.08 0.08
N ARG A 69 5.44 9.38 -0.98
CA ARG A 69 6.62 10.27 -0.89
C ARG A 69 6.24 11.65 -0.39
N ARG A 70 5.20 12.24 -0.98
CA ARG A 70 4.69 13.55 -0.57
C ARG A 70 4.21 13.57 0.88
N LEU A 71 3.49 12.53 1.32
CA LEU A 71 3.02 12.42 2.70
C LEU A 71 4.18 12.23 3.69
N ALA A 72 5.19 11.43 3.34
CA ALA A 72 6.38 11.25 4.18
C ALA A 72 7.12 12.58 4.41
N GLU A 73 7.20 13.44 3.38
CA GLU A 73 7.84 14.75 3.47
C GLU A 73 6.99 15.79 4.22
N THR A 74 5.69 15.82 3.96
CA THR A 74 4.83 16.96 4.37
C THR A 74 4.01 16.68 5.62
N GLU A 75 3.68 15.41 5.89
CA GLU A 75 2.77 14.99 6.95
C GLU A 75 3.13 13.59 7.50
N PRO A 76 4.36 13.37 8.01
CA PRO A 76 4.86 12.04 8.38
C PRO A 76 4.02 11.37 9.47
N GLU A 77 3.47 12.11 10.43
CA GLU A 77 2.62 11.55 11.48
C GLU A 77 1.31 11.00 10.91
N THR A 78 0.77 11.66 9.88
CA THR A 78 -0.44 11.16 9.19
C THR A 78 -0.13 9.88 8.43
N LEU A 79 1.04 9.80 7.78
CA LEU A 79 1.46 8.58 7.09
C LEU A 79 1.59 7.41 8.06
N VAL A 80 2.25 7.62 9.22
CA VAL A 80 2.37 6.60 10.26
C VAL A 80 0.99 6.17 10.79
N GLN A 81 0.09 7.12 11.04
CA GLN A 81 -1.28 6.81 11.48
C GLN A 81 -2.06 5.99 10.43
N MET A 82 -1.89 6.29 9.14
CA MET A 82 -2.53 5.52 8.07
C MET A 82 -2.01 4.08 8.01
N MET A 83 -0.74 3.86 8.35
CA MET A 83 -0.10 2.53 8.33
C MET A 83 -0.25 1.73 9.62
N ALA A 84 -0.75 2.36 10.70
CA ALA A 84 -0.97 1.73 12.01
C ALA A 84 -2.23 0.85 12.01
N LEU A 85 -2.19 -0.26 11.26
CA LEU A 85 -3.27 -1.25 11.19
C LEU A 85 -3.35 -2.06 12.47
N ASP A 86 -4.58 -2.41 12.87
CA ASP A 86 -4.78 -3.43 13.91
C ASP A 86 -4.39 -4.82 13.38
N ALA A 87 -4.28 -5.79 14.30
CA ALA A 87 -3.84 -7.15 13.96
C ALA A 87 -4.76 -7.87 12.97
N ALA A 88 -6.06 -7.58 12.98
CA ALA A 88 -7.02 -8.21 12.07
C ALA A 88 -6.84 -7.68 10.64
N ARG A 89 -6.83 -6.36 10.48
CA ARG A 89 -6.59 -5.69 9.19
C ARG A 89 -5.22 -6.02 8.62
N TRP A 90 -4.19 -6.08 9.46
CA TRP A 90 -2.87 -6.55 9.05
C TRP A 90 -2.92 -7.99 8.53
N GLY A 91 -3.64 -8.86 9.23
CA GLY A 91 -3.90 -10.24 8.78
C GLY A 91 -4.56 -10.30 7.41
N ASP A 92 -5.53 -9.43 7.13
CA ASP A 92 -6.21 -9.35 5.84
C ASP A 92 -5.23 -8.94 4.72
N VAL A 93 -4.38 -7.92 4.94
CA VAL A 93 -3.32 -7.52 3.99
C VAL A 93 -2.41 -8.69 3.63
N VAL A 94 -1.97 -9.43 4.66
CA VAL A 94 -1.08 -10.57 4.49
C VAL A 94 -1.77 -11.71 3.72
N LEU A 95 -3.02 -12.01 4.01
CA LEU A 95 -3.77 -13.05 3.30
C LEU A 95 -4.04 -12.68 1.84
N THR A 96 -4.38 -11.42 1.57
CA THR A 96 -4.57 -10.91 0.21
C THR A 96 -3.29 -11.05 -0.62
N LEU A 97 -2.14 -10.60 -0.09
CA LEU A 97 -0.88 -10.75 -0.80
C LEU A 97 -0.39 -12.20 -0.88
N ALA A 98 -0.63 -13.03 0.13
CA ALA A 98 -0.32 -14.47 0.06
C ALA A 98 -1.06 -15.13 -1.11
N SER A 99 -2.36 -14.84 -1.24
CA SER A 99 -3.18 -15.36 -2.34
C SER A 99 -2.69 -14.85 -3.70
N ALA A 100 -2.40 -13.56 -3.82
CA ALA A 100 -1.94 -12.96 -5.07
C ALA A 100 -0.59 -13.54 -5.53
N LEU A 101 0.38 -13.62 -4.61
CA LEU A 101 1.72 -14.11 -4.91
C LEU A 101 1.80 -15.65 -4.97
N ARG A 102 0.75 -16.35 -4.54
CA ARG A 102 0.68 -17.83 -4.43
C ARG A 102 1.79 -18.40 -3.54
N ILE A 103 2.01 -17.75 -2.41
CA ILE A 103 3.04 -18.07 -1.40
C ILE A 103 2.39 -18.40 -0.05
N SER A 104 3.16 -18.97 0.87
CA SER A 104 2.66 -19.28 2.21
C SER A 104 2.40 -18.00 3.03
N ARG A 105 1.54 -18.08 4.04
CA ARG A 105 1.25 -16.93 4.91
C ARG A 105 2.52 -16.37 5.58
N PRO A 106 3.46 -17.17 6.13
CA PRO A 106 4.72 -16.65 6.65
C PRO A 106 5.60 -15.95 5.62
N GLU A 107 5.66 -16.43 4.37
CA GLU A 107 6.40 -15.78 3.28
C GLU A 107 5.76 -14.43 2.92
N ALA A 108 4.44 -14.40 2.80
CA ALA A 108 3.70 -13.15 2.54
C ALA A 108 3.87 -12.14 3.67
N GLU A 109 3.89 -12.59 4.92
CA GLU A 109 4.12 -11.75 6.09
C GLU A 109 5.50 -11.05 6.00
N LEU A 110 6.54 -11.76 5.58
CA LEU A 110 7.88 -11.18 5.35
C LEU A 110 7.84 -10.11 4.25
N VAL A 111 7.21 -10.42 3.12
CA VAL A 111 7.05 -9.47 2.00
C VAL A 111 6.28 -8.23 2.46
N CYS A 112 5.16 -8.40 3.16
CA CYS A 112 4.33 -7.29 3.64
C CYS A 112 5.10 -6.37 4.59
N ARG A 113 5.84 -6.92 5.57
CA ARG A 113 6.63 -6.12 6.50
C ARG A 113 7.73 -5.34 5.80
N TRP A 114 8.40 -5.97 4.84
CA TRP A 114 9.43 -5.31 4.04
C TRP A 114 8.83 -4.19 3.18
N LEU A 115 7.73 -4.44 2.46
CA LEU A 115 7.00 -3.42 1.68
C LEU A 115 6.53 -2.25 2.57
N LEU A 116 6.02 -2.54 3.77
CA LEU A 116 5.65 -1.50 4.75
C LEU A 116 6.87 -0.63 5.14
N GLY A 117 8.06 -1.24 5.26
CA GLY A 117 9.31 -0.51 5.44
C GLY A 117 9.58 0.49 4.32
N LEU A 118 9.33 0.11 3.06
CA LEU A 118 9.51 0.98 1.88
C LEU A 118 8.55 2.19 1.86
N VAL A 119 7.44 2.14 2.60
CA VAL A 119 6.56 3.30 2.76
C VAL A 119 7.32 4.45 3.41
N LEU A 120 8.06 4.19 4.49
CA LEU A 120 8.80 5.20 5.23
C LEU A 120 10.25 5.38 4.75
N GLN A 121 10.89 4.30 4.30
CA GLN A 121 12.29 4.25 3.89
C GLN A 121 12.41 3.61 2.50
N PRO A 122 12.10 4.34 1.42
CA PRO A 122 11.92 3.76 0.08
C PRO A 122 13.22 3.27 -0.58
N GLY A 123 14.37 3.76 -0.13
CA GLY A 123 15.65 3.57 -0.81
C GLY A 123 15.65 4.06 -2.27
N THR A 124 16.73 3.75 -2.97
CA THR A 124 16.88 3.93 -4.41
C THR A 124 16.27 2.77 -5.20
N PRO A 125 15.96 2.93 -6.50
CA PRO A 125 15.48 1.83 -7.34
C PRO A 125 16.41 0.62 -7.33
N SER A 126 17.73 0.83 -7.33
CA SER A 126 18.72 -0.26 -7.28
C SER A 126 18.70 -1.00 -5.94
N GLU A 127 18.55 -0.28 -4.82
CA GLU A 127 18.43 -0.91 -3.49
C GLU A 127 17.16 -1.74 -3.39
N ARG A 128 16.03 -1.23 -3.89
CA ARG A 128 14.76 -1.98 -3.91
C ARG A 128 14.87 -3.25 -4.74
N ALA A 129 15.46 -3.17 -5.93
CA ALA A 129 15.66 -4.34 -6.78
C ALA A 129 16.57 -5.39 -6.12
N ALA A 130 17.68 -4.96 -5.50
CA ALA A 130 18.59 -5.85 -4.79
C ALA A 130 17.90 -6.52 -3.58
N GLN A 131 17.14 -5.76 -2.78
CA GLN A 131 16.38 -6.29 -1.65
C GLN A 131 15.26 -7.24 -2.11
N ALA A 132 14.56 -6.92 -3.20
CA ALA A 132 13.53 -7.78 -3.79
C ALA A 132 14.11 -9.14 -4.18
N ALA A 133 15.32 -9.17 -4.75
CA ALA A 133 16.01 -10.41 -5.08
C ALA A 133 16.35 -11.25 -3.84
N VAL A 134 16.80 -10.61 -2.76
CA VAL A 134 17.06 -11.29 -1.47
C VAL A 134 15.77 -11.88 -0.90
N VAL A 135 14.71 -11.09 -0.80
CA VAL A 135 13.41 -11.53 -0.26
C VAL A 135 12.86 -12.68 -1.09
N THR A 136 12.88 -12.56 -2.41
CA THR A 136 12.40 -13.63 -3.30
C THR A 136 13.24 -14.91 -3.18
N GLY A 137 14.56 -14.78 -3.04
CA GLY A 137 15.45 -15.91 -2.84
C GLY A 137 15.18 -16.70 -1.55
N GLN A 138 14.71 -16.03 -0.49
CA GLN A 138 14.30 -16.70 0.76
C GLN A 138 12.97 -17.46 0.62
N ILE A 139 12.13 -17.12 -0.37
CA ILE A 139 10.84 -17.77 -0.61
C ILE A 139 11.00 -19.00 -1.52
N LEU A 140 11.95 -18.94 -2.46
CA LEU A 140 12.19 -20.01 -3.44
C LEU A 140 13.14 -21.11 -2.94
N GLY A 141 13.88 -20.87 -1.86
CA GLY A 141 14.84 -21.81 -1.27
C GLY A 141 14.22 -22.66 -0.17
#